data_AF-A0A8J7C850-F1
#
_entry.id   AF-A0A8J7C850-F1
#
_cell.length_a   1.000
_cell.length_b   1.000
_cell.length_c   1.000
_cell.angle_alpha   90.00
_cell.angle_beta   90.00
_cell.angle_gamma   90.00
#
_symmetry.space_group_name_H-M   'P 1'
#
loop_
_entity.id
_entity.type
_entity.pdbx_description
1 polymer ?
#
loop_
_entity_poly.entity_id
_entity_poly.type
_entity_poly.pdbx_seq_one_letter_code
_entity_poly.pdbx_strand_id
1 'polypeptide(L)'
;MRLIISLILIGLLTACTNSVLAPTRQIVRSAIALQLEQTQQQLNQQLDLNFQGFKINHLSINSQKLLTRENLPTFHVQGTYDLTMNLPKKHLNQPQKPFDIYLQLQKEGKTWRLLQQELSQDTQPLWRSYLIQ
;
A
#
# COMPACT_ATOMS: atom_id res chain seq x y z
N MET A 1 43.06 -9.71 30.67
CA MET A 1 42.96 -8.65 29.64
C MET A 1 42.46 -9.13 28.27
N ARG A 2 42.69 -10.39 27.84
CA ARG A 2 42.19 -10.88 26.53
C ARG A 2 40.74 -11.39 26.55
N LEU A 3 40.29 -12.01 27.65
CA LEU A 3 38.95 -12.59 27.76
C LEU A 3 37.82 -11.56 27.94
N ILE A 4 38.12 -10.37 28.47
CA ILE A 4 37.14 -9.31 28.72
C ILE A 4 36.73 -8.63 27.40
N ILE A 5 37.66 -8.53 26.44
CA ILE A 5 37.41 -7.92 25.13
C ILE A 5 36.50 -8.80 24.26
N SER A 6 36.66 -10.13 24.34
CA SER A 6 35.77 -11.06 23.64
C SER A 6 34.33 -11.06 24.17
N LEU A 7 34.13 -10.80 25.46
CA LEU A 7 32.80 -10.78 26.06
C LEU A 7 31.99 -9.53 25.69
N ILE A 8 32.67 -8.40 25.49
CA ILE A 8 32.06 -7.14 25.04
C ILE A 8 31.64 -7.24 23.57
N LEU A 9 32.42 -7.94 22.73
CA LEU A 9 32.13 -8.06 21.30
C LEU A 9 30.89 -8.93 21.01
N ILE A 10 30.56 -9.90 21.88
CA ILE A 10 29.40 -10.79 21.71
C ILE A 10 28.08 -10.09 22.08
N GLY A 11 28.13 -9.06 22.94
CA GLY A 11 26.95 -8.28 23.34
C GLY A 11 26.40 -7.34 22.28
N LEU A 12 27.18 -6.99 21.24
CA LEU A 12 26.71 -6.12 20.14
C LEU A 12 26.01 -6.88 18.99
N LEU A 13 26.08 -8.22 18.96
CA LEU A 13 25.46 -9.00 17.88
C LEU A 13 23.99 -9.39 18.15
N THR A 14 23.43 -9.02 19.31
CA THR A 14 22.02 -9.33 19.65
C THR A 14 21.04 -8.22 19.24
N ALA A 15 21.40 -7.37 18.27
CA ALA A 15 20.40 -6.61 17.53
C ALA A 15 19.73 -7.54 16.50
N CYS A 16 18.99 -8.53 17.01
CA CYS A 16 18.14 -9.37 16.18
C CYS A 16 17.14 -8.46 15.48
N THR A 17 17.25 -8.48 14.16
CA THR A 17 16.48 -7.73 13.18
C THR A 17 15.00 -8.08 13.30
N ASN A 18 14.27 -7.35 14.16
CA ASN A 18 12.82 -7.20 14.00
C ASN A 18 12.58 -6.26 12.81
N SER A 19 13.01 -6.67 11.61
CA SER A 19 12.64 -6.00 10.38
C SER A 19 11.16 -6.26 10.16
N VAL A 20 10.33 -5.28 10.52
CA VAL A 20 8.92 -5.27 10.13
C VAL A 20 8.87 -5.52 8.63
N LEU A 21 8.14 -6.56 8.22
CA LEU A 21 8.03 -6.98 6.82
C LEU A 21 7.50 -5.80 6.00
N ALA A 22 8.34 -5.25 5.13
CA ALA A 22 7.96 -4.20 4.20
C ALA A 22 6.94 -4.73 3.18
N PRO A 23 5.97 -3.90 2.74
CA PRO A 23 5.05 -4.31 1.69
C PRO A 23 5.81 -4.57 0.39
N THR A 24 5.49 -5.68 -0.27
CA THR A 24 6.09 -6.01 -1.56
C THR A 24 5.43 -5.20 -2.68
N ARG A 25 6.11 -5.09 -3.83
CA ARG A 25 5.53 -4.50 -5.05
C ARG A 25 4.21 -5.16 -5.46
N GLN A 26 4.04 -6.45 -5.18
CA GLN A 26 2.79 -7.16 -5.48
C GLN A 26 1.65 -6.71 -4.58
N ILE A 27 1.89 -6.57 -3.27
CA ILE A 27 0.90 -6.03 -2.33
C ILE A 27 0.50 -4.60 -2.72
N VAL A 28 1.47 -3.76 -3.07
CA VAL A 28 1.21 -2.38 -3.54
C VAL A 28 0.36 -2.40 -4.81
N ARG A 29 0.68 -3.27 -5.78
CA ARG A 29 -0.12 -3.42 -7.00
C ARG A 29 -1.55 -3.86 -6.71
N SER A 30 -1.75 -4.89 -5.86
CA SER A 30 -3.08 -5.38 -5.49
C SER A 30 -3.88 -4.29 -4.76
N ALA A 31 -3.24 -3.51 -3.90
CA ALA A 31 -3.90 -2.39 -3.23
C ALA A 31 -4.37 -1.31 -4.22
N ILE A 32 -3.52 -0.93 -5.18
CA ILE A 32 -3.89 0.03 -6.24
C ILE A 32 -5.02 -0.54 -7.11
N ALA A 33 -4.96 -1.82 -7.46
CA ALA A 33 -6.01 -2.50 -8.22
C ALA A 33 -7.36 -2.45 -7.49
N LEU A 34 -7.38 -2.76 -6.19
CA LEU A 34 -8.58 -2.68 -5.36
C LEU A 34 -9.19 -1.27 -5.35
N GLN A 35 -8.37 -0.21 -5.24
CA GLN A 35 -8.87 1.17 -5.30
C GLN A 35 -9.47 1.50 -6.68
N LEU A 36 -8.85 1.02 -7.75
CA LEU A 36 -9.34 1.21 -9.11
C LEU A 36 -10.64 0.45 -9.36
N GLU A 37 -10.78 -0.77 -8.85
CA GLU A 37 -12.02 -1.55 -8.93
C GLU A 37 -13.17 -0.86 -8.21
N GLN A 38 -12.94 -0.39 -6.99
CA GLN A 38 -13.95 0.37 -6.24
C GLN A 38 -14.38 1.63 -7.00
N THR A 39 -13.42 2.37 -7.55
CA THR A 39 -13.69 3.57 -8.33
C THR A 39 -14.44 3.23 -9.62
N GLN A 40 -14.08 2.15 -10.31
CA GLN A 40 -14.75 1.70 -11.52
C GLN A 40 -16.19 1.31 -11.23
N GLN A 41 -16.46 0.55 -10.17
CA GLN A 41 -17.83 0.18 -9.79
C GLN A 41 -18.69 1.41 -9.52
N GLN A 42 -18.16 2.41 -8.82
CA GLN A 42 -18.86 3.67 -8.58
C GLN A 42 -19.14 4.43 -9.89
N LEU A 43 -18.15 4.52 -10.79
CA LEU A 43 -18.31 5.18 -12.08
C LEU A 43 -19.30 4.47 -13.00
N ASN A 44 -19.31 3.13 -13.02
CA ASN A 44 -20.26 2.34 -13.82
C ASN A 44 -21.70 2.66 -13.42
N GLN A 45 -21.96 2.78 -12.12
CA GLN A 45 -23.29 3.11 -11.60
C GLN A 45 -23.72 4.52 -11.99
N GLN A 46 -22.80 5.47 -12.05
CA GLN A 46 -23.12 6.88 -12.33
C GLN A 46 -23.23 7.21 -13.82
N LEU A 47 -22.45 6.52 -14.67
CA LEU A 47 -22.28 6.88 -16.08
C LEU A 47 -22.80 5.81 -17.05
N ASP A 48 -23.35 4.70 -16.56
CA ASP A 48 -23.78 3.54 -17.35
C ASP A 48 -22.70 3.06 -18.35
N LEU A 49 -21.47 3.00 -17.86
CA LEU A 49 -20.30 2.63 -18.66
C LEU A 49 -19.96 1.16 -18.43
N ASN A 50 -19.82 0.40 -19.52
CA ASN A 50 -19.32 -0.98 -19.48
C ASN A 50 -17.78 -1.01 -19.61
N PHE A 51 -17.06 -0.92 -18.49
CA PHE A 51 -15.60 -0.95 -18.51
C PHE A 51 -15.08 -2.36 -18.80
N GLN A 52 -14.09 -2.45 -19.69
CA GLN A 52 -13.51 -3.73 -20.15
C GLN A 52 -12.19 -4.07 -19.41
N GLY A 53 -12.07 -3.62 -18.16
CA GLY A 53 -10.89 -3.82 -17.32
C GLY A 53 -9.80 -2.75 -17.47
N PHE A 54 -8.74 -2.93 -16.68
CA PHE A 54 -7.60 -2.02 -16.60
C PHE A 54 -6.28 -2.79 -16.45
N LYS A 55 -5.16 -2.13 -16.74
CA LYS A 55 -3.81 -2.65 -16.57
C LYS A 55 -2.95 -1.62 -15.84
N ILE A 56 -2.19 -2.11 -14.85
CA ILE A 56 -1.21 -1.34 -14.08
C ILE A 56 0.19 -1.76 -14.54
N ASN A 57 0.87 -0.88 -15.26
CA ASN A 57 2.22 -1.10 -15.78
C ASN A 57 3.24 -0.18 -15.10
N HIS A 58 4.52 -0.51 -15.23
CA HIS A 58 5.65 0.30 -14.75
C HIS A 58 5.51 0.86 -13.32
N LEU A 59 4.97 0.06 -12.39
CA LEU A 59 4.85 0.45 -10.98
C LEU A 59 6.23 0.78 -10.38
N SER A 60 6.38 2.01 -9.91
CA SER A 60 7.55 2.51 -9.20
C SER A 60 7.15 2.98 -7.81
N ILE A 61 7.92 2.56 -6.80
CA ILE A 61 7.74 3.00 -5.41
C ILE A 61 8.86 4.02 -5.14
N ASN A 62 8.48 5.26 -4.86
CA ASN A 62 9.41 6.36 -4.64
C ASN A 62 9.72 6.54 -3.16
N SER A 63 8.72 6.32 -2.29
CA SER A 63 8.84 6.48 -0.85
C SER A 63 8.04 5.41 -0.12
N GLN A 64 8.62 4.95 0.99
CA GLN A 64 7.96 4.02 1.90
C GLN A 64 8.35 4.38 3.33
N LYS A 65 7.37 4.78 4.13
CA LYS A 65 7.57 5.19 5.52
C LYS A 65 6.77 4.28 6.45
N LEU A 66 7.46 3.66 7.40
CA LEU A 66 6.81 2.92 8.48
C LEU A 66 6.23 3.91 9.51
N LEU A 67 4.97 3.69 9.85
CA LEU A 67 4.18 4.39 10.84
C LEU A 67 3.53 3.35 11.76
N THR A 68 3.00 3.81 12.89
CA THR A 68 2.17 2.98 13.78
C THR A 68 0.79 3.60 13.86
N ARG A 69 -0.24 2.81 13.57
CA ARG A 69 -1.65 3.23 13.72
C ARG A 69 -2.42 2.12 14.41
N GLU A 70 -3.22 2.48 15.42
CA GLU A 70 -3.99 1.50 16.22
C GLU A 70 -3.11 0.36 16.78
N ASN A 71 -1.87 0.68 17.15
CA ASN A 71 -0.87 -0.28 17.62
C ASN A 71 -0.48 -1.36 16.58
N LEU A 72 -0.67 -1.08 15.29
CA LEU A 72 -0.29 -1.94 14.18
C LEU A 72 0.71 -1.26 13.22
N PRO A 73 1.68 -2.01 12.65
CA PRO A 73 2.59 -1.48 11.65
C PRO A 73 1.83 -1.03 10.40
N THR A 74 2.01 0.23 10.00
CA THR A 74 1.34 0.83 8.84
C THR A 74 2.37 1.50 7.96
N PHE A 75 2.46 1.11 6.70
CA PHE A 75 3.35 1.71 5.72
C PHE A 75 2.61 2.74 4.89
N HIS A 76 3.10 3.97 4.90
CA HIS A 76 2.72 4.98 3.92
C HIS A 76 3.61 4.81 2.70
N VAL A 77 3.01 4.49 1.55
CA VAL A 77 3.72 4.18 0.31
C VAL A 77 3.28 5.13 -0.78
N GLN A 78 4.25 5.73 -1.44
CA GLN A 78 4.03 6.70 -2.51
C GLN A 78 4.86 6.34 -3.74
N GLY A 79 4.33 6.65 -4.91
CA GLY A 79 5.07 6.52 -6.15
C GLY A 79 4.21 6.75 -7.38
N THR A 80 4.56 6.09 -8.49
CA THR A 80 3.88 6.25 -9.77
C THR A 80 3.62 4.91 -10.46
N TYR A 81 2.63 4.89 -11.35
CA TYR A 81 2.35 3.76 -12.24
C TYR A 81 1.74 4.24 -13.54
N ASP A 82 1.80 3.41 -14.57
CA ASP A 82 1.10 3.65 -15.83
C ASP A 82 -0.24 2.92 -15.78
N LEU A 83 -1.33 3.65 -16.04
CA LEU A 83 -2.68 3.11 -16.08
C LEU A 83 -3.18 3.05 -17.52
N THR A 84 -3.53 1.85 -17.97
CA THR A 84 -4.26 1.66 -19.22
C THR A 84 -5.66 1.15 -18.92
N MET A 85 -6.68 1.83 -19.43
CA MET A 85 -8.08 1.46 -19.26
C MET A 85 -8.78 1.38 -20.61
N ASN A 86 -9.55 0.32 -20.80
CA ASN A 86 -10.35 0.11 -22.00
C ASN A 86 -11.79 0.49 -21.71
N LEU A 87 -12.26 1.59 -22.31
CA LEU A 87 -13.67 1.98 -22.28
C LEU A 87 -14.33 1.60 -23.62
N PRO A 88 -15.67 1.43 -23.66
CA PRO A 88 -16.37 1.01 -24.87
C PRO A 88 -16.09 1.86 -26.11
N LYS A 89 -15.87 3.16 -25.92
CA LYS A 89 -15.69 4.14 -27.01
C LYS A 89 -14.26 4.70 -27.10
N LYS A 90 -13.37 4.37 -26.15
CA LYS A 90 -12.05 4.99 -26.07
C LYS A 90 -11.06 4.16 -25.25
N HIS A 91 -9.80 4.18 -25.66
CA HIS A 91 -8.68 3.75 -24.82
C HIS A 91 -8.13 4.94 -24.04
N LEU A 92 -8.04 4.80 -22.71
CA LEU A 92 -7.43 5.78 -21.85
C LEU A 92 -6.07 5.25 -21.40
N ASN A 93 -5.02 6.03 -21.66
CA ASN A 93 -3.68 5.75 -21.15
C ASN A 93 -3.21 6.94 -20.31
N GLN A 94 -2.84 6.68 -19.08
CA GLN A 94 -2.37 7.67 -18.11
C GLN A 94 -0.98 7.24 -17.62
N PRO A 95 0.09 7.71 -18.28
CA PRO A 95 1.45 7.42 -17.83
C PRO A 95 1.75 8.17 -16.54
N GLN A 96 2.62 7.59 -15.71
CA GLN A 96 3.16 8.19 -14.48
C GLN A 96 2.10 8.71 -13.50
N LYS A 97 0.93 8.07 -13.45
CA LYS A 97 -0.13 8.42 -12.50
C LYS A 97 0.39 8.23 -11.07
N PRO A 98 0.35 9.29 -10.22
CA PRO A 98 0.81 9.17 -8.85
C PRO A 98 -0.16 8.32 -8.02
N PHE A 99 0.38 7.66 -7.00
CA PHE A 99 -0.40 7.02 -5.95
C PHE A 99 0.14 7.38 -4.56
N ASP A 100 -0.77 7.39 -3.59
CA ASP A 100 -0.52 7.58 -2.18
C ASP A 100 -1.44 6.60 -1.43
N ILE A 101 -0.87 5.59 -0.78
CA ILE A 101 -1.63 4.54 -0.10
C ILE A 101 -1.06 4.23 1.28
N TYR A 102 -1.92 3.75 2.16
CA TYR A 102 -1.57 3.29 3.49
C TYR A 102 -1.83 1.79 3.60
N LEU A 103 -0.81 1.02 3.95
CA LEU A 103 -0.85 -0.43 4.05
C LEU A 103 -0.59 -0.87 5.48
N GLN A 104 -1.59 -1.47 6.12
CA GLN A 104 -1.49 -1.94 7.50
C GLN A 104 -1.25 -3.45 7.53
N LEU A 105 -0.19 -3.86 8.23
CA LEU A 105 0.10 -5.26 8.52
C LEU A 105 -0.68 -5.69 9.76
N GLN A 106 -1.44 -6.78 9.65
CA GLN A 106 -2.21 -7.31 10.80
C GLN A 106 -1.31 -8.03 11.80
N LYS A 107 -1.85 -8.32 13.00
CA LYS A 107 -1.11 -8.91 14.14
C LYS A 107 -0.44 -10.24 13.79
N GLU A 108 -1.04 -11.01 12.89
CA GLU A 108 -0.54 -12.30 12.43
C GLU A 108 0.68 -12.16 11.49
N GLY A 109 0.99 -10.94 11.03
CA GLY A 109 2.15 -10.64 10.18
C GLY A 109 2.03 -11.18 8.75
N LYS A 110 0.85 -11.67 8.34
CA LYS A 110 0.62 -12.35 7.06
C LYS A 110 -0.31 -11.62 6.12
N THR A 111 -1.25 -10.86 6.67
CA THR A 111 -2.30 -10.20 5.90
C THR A 111 -2.12 -8.70 5.89
N TRP A 112 -2.29 -8.13 4.71
CA TRP A 112 -2.21 -6.69 4.48
C TRP A 112 -3.61 -6.12 4.29
N ARG A 113 -3.83 -4.92 4.84
CA ARG A 113 -5.06 -4.17 4.63
C ARG A 113 -4.73 -2.79 4.06
N LEU A 114 -5.50 -2.38 3.06
CA LEU A 114 -5.47 -1.03 2.55
C LEU A 114 -6.28 -0.13 3.49
N LEU A 115 -5.67 0.93 3.99
CA LEU A 115 -6.37 1.98 4.72
C LEU A 115 -6.68 3.14 3.76
N GLN A 116 -7.96 3.51 3.69
CA GLN A 116 -8.42 4.70 2.97
C GLN A 116 -9.00 5.68 3.98
N GLN A 117 -8.62 6.94 3.85
CA GLN A 117 -9.21 8.02 4.62
C GLN A 117 -10.55 8.40 4.00
N GLU A 118 -11.61 8.47 4.81
CA GLU A 118 -12.85 9.14 4.42
C GLU A 118 -12.75 10.63 4.74
N LEU A 119 -13.26 11.47 3.84
CA LEU A 119 -13.54 12.86 4.17
C LEU A 119 -14.74 12.88 5.12
N SER A 120 -14.47 12.89 6.42
CA SER A 120 -15.47 13.24 7.43
C SER A 120 -15.48 14.75 7.63
N GLN A 121 -16.67 15.32 7.83
CA GLN A 121 -16.85 16.73 8.25
C GLN A 121 -16.38 16.96 9.70
N ASP A 122 -16.13 15.88 10.44
CA ASP A 122 -15.63 15.92 11.81
C ASP A 122 -14.10 16.06 11.86
N THR A 123 -13.59 16.51 13.01
CA THR A 123 -12.19 16.87 13.25
C THR A 123 -11.23 15.66 13.22
N GLN A 124 -11.77 14.43 13.23
CA GLN A 124 -11.00 13.19 13.23
C GLN A 124 -11.13 12.47 11.88
N PRO A 125 -10.01 12.14 11.21
CA PRO A 125 -10.06 11.39 9.95
C PRO A 125 -10.56 9.96 10.21
N LEU A 126 -11.73 9.63 9.64
CA LEU A 126 -12.27 8.27 9.68
C LEU A 126 -11.49 7.40 8.68
N TRP A 127 -11.04 6.22 9.10
CA TRP A 127 -10.27 5.30 8.26
C TRP A 127 -11.09 4.05 7.96
N ARG A 128 -11.28 3.74 6.68
CA ARG A 128 -11.78 2.44 6.23
C ARG A 128 -10.63 1.50 5.91
N SER A 129 -10.81 0.24 6.30
CA SER A 129 -9.80 -0.79 6.15
C SER A 129 -10.32 -1.91 5.25
N TYR A 130 -9.64 -2.17 4.14
CA TYR A 130 -10.02 -3.18 3.14
C TYR A 130 -8.97 -4.28 3.08
N LEU A 131 -9.43 -5.53 2.99
CA LEU A 131 -8.52 -6.67 2.85
C LEU A 131 -7.93 -6.67 1.43
N ILE A 132 -6.62 -6.89 1.34
CA ILE A 132 -5.93 -7.14 0.07
C ILE A 132 -5.88 -8.65 -0.12
N GLN A 133 -6.43 -9.15 -1.23
CA GLN A 133 -6.40 -10.57 -1.62
C GLN A 133 -5.19 -10.88 -2.50
#